data_AF-B7AWP6-F1
#
_entry.id   AF-B7AWP6-F1
#
_cell.length_a   1.000
_cell.length_b   1.000
_cell.length_c   1.000
_cell.angle_alpha   90.00
_cell.angle_beta   90.00
_cell.angle_gamma   90.00
#
_symmetry.space_group_name_H-M   'P 1'
#
loop_
_entity.id
_entity.type
_entity.pdbx_description
1 polymer ?
#
loop_
_entity_poly.entity_id
_entity_poly.type
_entity_poly.pdbx_seq_one_letter_code
_entity_poly.pdbx_strand_id
1 'polypeptide(L)'
;MDSRESKQISIELDEKRSELQSVNEELASAIEKAEDATILLDRIKNFVSSFRLFAPTIEEYANQVEADKIIEAGNSFRGILNELGKLLEAFKELIKEGLCWFPRLMRWKTSKGEVVPVFLEKSDGYSYLVYGYMNVETKEYYSKESVQWEITAGNRTGTVEQMDANVEAMARDLQEILRIGAEQKRLWEVYGER
;
A
#
# COMPACT_ATOMS: atom_id res chain seq x y z
N MET A 1 4.91 31.85 -53.21
CA MET A 1 4.12 31.79 -51.96
C MET A 1 3.30 33.07 -51.86
N ASP A 2 2.00 32.94 -51.63
CA ASP A 2 1.13 34.08 -51.38
C ASP A 2 1.51 34.74 -50.04
N SER A 3 1.50 36.07 -49.98
CA SER A 3 1.84 36.86 -48.79
C SER A 3 0.94 36.51 -47.60
N ARG A 4 -0.30 36.07 -47.88
CA ARG A 4 -1.27 35.63 -46.86
C ARG A 4 -0.95 34.26 -46.29
N GLU A 5 -0.57 33.30 -47.14
CA GLU A 5 -0.15 31.96 -46.70
C GLU A 5 1.09 32.04 -45.80
N SER A 6 2.08 32.87 -46.15
CA SER A 6 3.29 33.04 -45.33
C SER A 6 3.00 33.65 -43.95
N LYS A 7 2.00 34.52 -43.82
CA LYS A 7 1.60 35.11 -42.53
C LYS A 7 0.85 34.11 -41.66
N GLN A 8 -0.04 33.31 -42.27
CA GLN A 8 -0.77 32.26 -41.57
C GLN A 8 0.19 31.21 -40.99
N ILE A 9 1.18 30.77 -41.77
CA ILE A 9 2.20 29.81 -41.32
C ILE A 9 3.03 30.37 -40.16
N SER A 10 3.36 31.68 -40.17
CA SER A 10 4.12 32.30 -39.09
C SER A 10 3.36 32.29 -37.76
N ILE A 11 2.06 32.59 -37.79
CA ILE A 11 1.21 32.61 -36.59
C ILE A 11 1.08 31.19 -36.02
N GLU A 12 0.82 30.20 -36.87
CA GLU A 12 0.74 28.80 -36.45
C GLU A 12 2.06 28.29 -35.85
N LEU A 13 3.21 28.73 -36.38
CA LEU A 13 4.53 28.39 -35.85
C LEU A 13 4.75 28.98 -34.44
N ASP A 14 4.38 30.24 -34.23
CA ASP A 14 4.54 30.93 -32.94
C ASP A 14 3.62 30.33 -31.87
N GLU A 15 2.39 29.96 -32.24
CA GLU A 15 1.46 29.22 -31.37
C GLU A 15 2.03 27.85 -30.97
N LYS A 16 2.52 27.07 -31.96
CA LYS A 16 3.13 25.76 -31.70
C LYS A 16 4.37 25.85 -30.81
N ARG A 17 5.19 26.91 -30.98
CA ARG A 17 6.36 27.14 -30.12
C ARG A 17 5.95 27.45 -28.69
N SER A 18 4.89 28.22 -28.49
CA SER A 18 4.35 28.55 -27.17
C SER A 18 3.77 27.32 -26.47
N GLU A 19 3.00 26.50 -27.19
CA GLU A 19 2.49 25.21 -26.68
C GLU A 19 3.65 24.28 -26.26
N LEU A 20 4.67 24.16 -27.11
CA LEU A 20 5.84 23.31 -26.87
C LEU A 20 6.60 23.75 -25.60
N GLN A 21 6.76 25.06 -25.40
CA GLN A 21 7.41 25.61 -24.22
C GLN A 21 6.62 25.32 -22.93
N SER A 22 5.30 25.51 -22.96
CA SER A 22 4.43 25.18 -21.83
C SER A 22 4.53 23.70 -21.44
N VAL A 23 4.51 22.80 -22.44
CA VAL A 23 4.65 21.35 -22.20
C VAL A 23 6.02 21.02 -21.60
N ASN A 24 7.08 21.70 -22.04
CA ASN A 24 8.43 21.48 -21.51
C ASN A 24 8.56 21.92 -20.03
N GLU A 25 7.92 23.02 -19.65
CA GLU A 25 7.86 23.48 -18.25
C GLU A 25 7.08 22.49 -17.36
N GLU A 26 5.92 22.00 -17.84
CA GLU A 26 5.16 20.96 -17.14
C GLU A 26 5.97 19.67 -16.95
N LEU A 27 6.70 19.26 -17.99
CA LEU A 27 7.54 18.08 -17.94
C LEU A 27 8.71 18.23 -16.96
N ALA A 28 9.36 19.39 -16.94
CA ALA A 28 10.42 19.68 -15.97
C ALA A 28 9.91 19.58 -14.52
N SER A 29 8.73 20.13 -14.24
CA SER A 29 8.09 19.99 -12.93
C SER A 29 7.74 18.53 -12.61
N ALA A 30 7.30 17.75 -13.60
CA ALA A 30 7.00 16.34 -13.40
C ALA A 30 8.26 15.50 -13.10
N ILE A 31 9.40 15.82 -13.74
CA ILE A 31 10.69 15.17 -13.48
C ILE A 31 11.17 15.47 -12.06
N GLU A 32 11.13 16.73 -11.62
CA GLU A 32 11.48 17.12 -10.26
C GLU A 32 10.65 16.35 -9.22
N LYS A 33 9.33 16.26 -9.44
CA LYS A 33 8.44 15.47 -8.57
C LYS A 33 8.77 13.97 -8.60
N ALA A 34 9.19 13.43 -9.73
CA ALA A 34 9.60 12.04 -9.85
C ALA A 34 10.91 11.79 -9.07
N GLU A 35 11.87 12.72 -9.09
CA GLU A 35 13.08 12.67 -8.28
C GLU A 35 12.74 12.66 -6.79
N ASP A 36 11.88 13.57 -6.32
CA ASP A 36 11.40 13.58 -4.93
C ASP A 36 10.69 12.27 -4.56
N ALA A 37 9.88 11.72 -5.47
CA ALA A 37 9.20 10.46 -5.27
C ALA A 37 10.18 9.29 -5.10
N THR A 38 11.34 9.29 -5.77
CA THR A 38 12.36 8.24 -5.57
C THR A 38 12.94 8.26 -4.15
N ILE A 39 13.17 9.44 -3.57
CA ILE A 39 13.67 9.59 -2.20
C ILE A 39 12.62 9.05 -1.21
N LEU A 40 11.35 9.39 -1.42
CA LEU A 40 10.27 8.88 -0.59
C LEU A 40 10.12 7.36 -0.73
N LEU A 41 10.23 6.84 -1.95
CA LEU A 41 10.11 5.41 -2.21
C LEU A 41 11.25 4.61 -1.55
N ASP A 42 12.47 5.13 -1.53
CA ASP A 42 13.59 4.49 -0.81
C ASP A 42 13.31 4.39 0.70
N ARG A 43 12.73 5.44 1.30
CA ARG A 43 12.30 5.42 2.71
C ARG A 43 11.20 4.38 2.94
N ILE A 44 10.21 4.30 2.05
CA ILE A 44 9.14 3.29 2.11
C ILE A 44 9.74 1.88 1.98
N LYS A 45 10.68 1.68 1.06
CA LYS A 45 11.37 0.40 0.87
C LYS A 45 12.11 -0.05 2.13
N ASN A 46 12.84 0.86 2.76
CA ASN A 46 13.53 0.60 4.03
C ASN A 46 12.54 0.28 5.16
N PHE A 47 11.42 1.00 5.20
CA PHE A 47 10.34 0.74 6.15
C PHE A 47 9.74 -0.65 5.94
N VAL A 48 9.27 -1.00 4.73
CA VAL A 48 8.70 -2.32 4.42
C VAL A 48 9.72 -3.44 4.68
N SER A 49 10.99 -3.23 4.34
CA SER A 49 12.06 -4.20 4.61
C SER A 49 12.20 -4.52 6.10
N SER A 50 11.96 -3.55 6.99
CA SER A 50 11.98 -3.78 8.44
C SER A 50 10.86 -4.71 8.91
N PHE A 51 9.74 -4.79 8.19
CA PHE A 51 8.62 -5.69 8.51
C PHE A 51 8.86 -7.15 8.15
N ARG A 52 9.88 -7.45 7.33
CA ARG A 52 10.25 -8.84 7.00
C ARG A 52 10.56 -9.67 8.25
N LEU A 53 11.10 -9.04 9.29
CA LEU A 53 11.36 -9.69 10.58
C LEU A 53 10.08 -10.18 11.27
N PHE A 54 8.94 -9.53 11.00
CA PHE A 54 7.64 -9.90 11.55
C PHE A 54 6.83 -10.81 10.62
N ALA A 55 7.26 -11.04 9.38
CA ALA A 55 6.51 -11.83 8.41
C ALA A 55 6.12 -13.23 8.96
N PRO A 56 7.02 -14.00 9.61
CA PRO A 56 6.64 -15.29 10.19
C PRO A 56 5.56 -15.18 11.28
N THR A 57 5.60 -14.14 12.12
CA THR A 57 4.63 -13.92 13.19
C THR A 57 3.27 -13.46 12.65
N ILE A 58 3.27 -12.63 11.60
CA ILE A 58 2.05 -12.21 10.90
C ILE A 58 1.42 -13.41 10.16
N GLU A 59 2.23 -14.28 9.57
CA GLU A 59 1.76 -15.53 8.98
C GLU A 59 1.20 -16.50 10.02
N GLU A 60 1.86 -16.63 11.18
CA GLU A 60 1.35 -17.41 12.31
C GLU A 60 -0.04 -16.92 12.73
N TYR A 61 -0.21 -15.61 12.91
CA TYR A 61 -1.51 -14.99 13.17
C TYR A 61 -2.54 -15.38 12.10
N ALA A 62 -2.21 -15.20 10.82
CA ALA A 62 -3.12 -15.47 9.71
C ALA A 62 -3.52 -16.96 9.67
N ASN A 63 -2.57 -17.87 9.85
CA ASN A 63 -2.81 -19.31 9.90
C ASN A 63 -3.78 -19.70 11.03
N GLN A 64 -3.66 -19.07 12.20
CA GLN A 64 -4.54 -19.35 13.33
C GLN A 64 -5.97 -18.85 13.11
N VAL A 65 -6.12 -17.66 12.49
CA VAL A 65 -7.42 -17.10 12.10
C VAL A 65 -8.13 -17.99 11.07
N GLU A 66 -7.40 -18.42 10.05
CA GLU A 66 -7.94 -19.27 8.98
C GLU A 66 -8.33 -20.66 9.48
N ALA A 67 -7.54 -21.22 10.40
CA ALA A 67 -7.83 -22.49 11.04
C ALA A 67 -8.94 -22.40 12.11
N ASP A 68 -9.52 -21.22 12.31
CA ASP A 68 -10.51 -20.92 13.35
C ASP A 68 -10.07 -21.37 14.76
N LYS A 69 -8.81 -21.10 15.09
CA LYS A 69 -8.22 -21.43 16.39
C LYS A 69 -8.26 -20.25 17.33
N ILE A 70 -8.24 -20.57 18.62
CA ILE A 70 -7.93 -19.57 19.65
C ILE A 70 -6.47 -19.16 19.46
N ILE A 71 -6.23 -17.85 19.48
CA ILE A 71 -4.89 -17.29 19.46
C ILE A 71 -4.39 -17.17 20.87
N GLU A 72 -3.29 -17.86 21.18
CA GLU A 72 -2.62 -17.78 22.46
C GLU A 72 -1.48 -16.74 22.38
N ALA A 73 -1.68 -15.60 23.04
CA ALA A 73 -0.78 -14.44 23.00
C ALA A 73 0.28 -14.47 24.10
N GLY A 74 0.25 -15.46 25.00
CA GLY A 74 1.26 -15.61 26.04
C GLY A 74 0.83 -16.50 27.17
N ASN A 75 1.45 -16.30 28.33
CA ASN A 75 1.13 -17.01 29.55
C ASN A 75 0.59 -16.03 30.60
N SER A 76 -0.73 -16.07 30.82
CA SER A 76 -1.41 -15.20 31.79
C SER A 76 -0.95 -15.47 33.22
N PHE A 77 -0.65 -16.73 33.59
CA PHE A 77 -0.17 -17.06 34.94
C PHE A 77 1.19 -16.44 35.27
N ARG A 78 2.05 -16.28 34.27
CA ARG A 78 3.38 -15.66 34.42
C ARG A 78 3.37 -14.17 34.10
N GLY A 79 2.30 -13.65 33.50
CA GLY A 79 2.22 -12.27 33.05
C GLY A 79 3.18 -11.95 31.90
N ILE A 80 3.42 -12.91 30.98
CA ILE A 80 4.40 -12.75 29.89
C ILE A 80 3.75 -13.00 28.53
N LEU A 81 3.83 -12.01 27.63
CA LEU A 81 3.44 -12.14 26.23
C LEU A 81 4.53 -12.86 25.41
N ASN A 82 4.10 -13.71 24.48
CA ASN A 82 4.99 -14.26 23.45
C ASN A 82 5.18 -13.23 22.32
N GLU A 83 5.98 -13.55 21.30
CA GLU A 83 6.24 -12.61 20.18
C GLU A 83 4.96 -12.24 19.42
N LEU A 84 4.04 -13.19 19.23
CA LEU A 84 2.74 -12.93 18.64
C LEU A 84 1.91 -11.99 19.52
N GLY A 85 1.85 -12.20 20.83
CA GLY A 85 1.12 -11.33 21.75
C GLY A 85 1.67 -9.92 21.83
N LYS A 86 3.00 -9.75 21.82
CA LYS A 86 3.64 -8.43 21.72
C LYS A 86 3.25 -7.71 20.43
N LEU A 87 3.23 -8.45 19.31
CA LEU A 87 2.79 -7.93 18.03
C LEU A 87 1.31 -7.51 18.08
N LEU A 88 0.43 -8.39 18.56
CA LEU A 88 -1.01 -8.11 18.67
C LEU A 88 -1.26 -6.88 19.54
N GLU A 89 -0.61 -6.77 20.69
CA GLU A 89 -0.74 -5.63 21.60
C GLU A 89 -0.31 -4.32 20.94
N ALA A 90 0.78 -4.32 20.16
CA ALA A 90 1.25 -3.13 19.45
C ALA A 90 0.28 -2.64 18.36
N PHE A 91 -0.52 -3.55 17.77
CA PHE A 91 -1.46 -3.24 16.68
C PHE A 91 -2.93 -3.29 17.10
N LYS A 92 -3.18 -3.43 18.39
CA LYS A 92 -4.53 -3.58 18.94
C LYS A 92 -5.31 -2.28 18.81
N GLU A 93 -6.49 -2.39 18.21
CA GLU A 93 -7.49 -1.33 18.24
C GLU A 93 -8.71 -1.85 19.00
N LEU A 94 -9.17 -1.09 19.99
CA LEU A 94 -10.37 -1.45 20.76
C LEU A 94 -11.62 -1.00 19.99
N ILE A 95 -12.55 -1.91 19.77
CA ILE A 95 -13.87 -1.58 19.20
C ILE A 95 -14.82 -1.19 20.34
N LYS A 96 -14.87 -2.04 21.37
CA LYS A 96 -15.57 -1.80 22.63
C LYS A 96 -14.98 -2.73 23.71
N GLU A 97 -15.41 -2.58 24.95
CA GLU A 97 -14.95 -3.44 26.04
C GLU A 97 -15.08 -4.94 25.69
N GLY A 98 -13.96 -5.66 25.79
CA GLY A 98 -13.83 -7.07 25.45
C GLY A 98 -13.77 -7.40 23.95
N LEU A 99 -13.97 -6.44 23.03
CA LEU A 99 -13.83 -6.64 21.59
C LEU A 99 -12.75 -5.76 20.98
N CYS A 100 -11.80 -6.40 20.31
CA CYS A 100 -10.72 -5.73 19.61
C CYS A 100 -10.54 -6.29 18.20
N TRP A 101 -9.69 -5.63 17.43
CA TRP A 101 -9.28 -6.09 16.10
C TRP A 101 -7.89 -5.56 15.75
N PHE A 102 -7.32 -6.09 14.67
CA PHE A 102 -5.94 -5.79 14.24
C PHE A 102 -5.91 -5.41 12.74
N PRO A 103 -6.49 -4.26 12.35
CA PRO A 103 -6.72 -3.94 10.94
C PRO A 103 -5.45 -3.69 10.12
N ARG A 104 -4.32 -3.52 10.81
CA ARG A 104 -3.00 -3.25 10.22
C ARG A 104 -2.13 -4.51 10.05
N LEU A 105 -2.61 -5.68 10.47
CA LEU A 105 -1.91 -6.96 10.31
C LEU A 105 -2.29 -7.62 8.98
N MET A 106 -3.07 -8.69 9.01
CA MET A 106 -3.53 -9.42 7.83
C MET A 106 -4.99 -9.10 7.52
N ARG A 107 -5.31 -8.97 6.23
CA ARG A 107 -6.67 -8.75 5.70
C ARG A 107 -7.03 -9.89 4.77
N TRP A 108 -8.33 -10.09 4.55
CA TRP A 108 -8.84 -11.06 3.58
C TRP A 108 -9.82 -10.41 2.63
N LYS A 109 -9.65 -10.66 1.34
CA LYS A 109 -10.59 -10.27 0.30
C LYS A 109 -11.73 -11.29 0.21
N THR A 110 -12.96 -10.82 0.35
CA THR A 110 -14.16 -11.66 0.40
C THR A 110 -15.26 -11.08 -0.48
N SER A 111 -16.37 -11.80 -0.60
CA SER A 111 -17.63 -11.34 -1.21
C SER A 111 -18.21 -10.09 -0.52
N LYS A 112 -17.78 -9.79 0.70
CA LYS A 112 -18.16 -8.62 1.50
C LYS A 112 -17.12 -7.49 1.48
N GLY A 113 -16.15 -7.57 0.56
CA GLY A 113 -15.01 -6.66 0.48
C GLY A 113 -13.80 -7.14 1.28
N GLU A 114 -12.88 -6.23 1.60
CA GLU A 114 -11.75 -6.54 2.46
C GLU A 114 -12.17 -6.51 3.93
N VAL A 115 -11.97 -7.63 4.62
CA VAL A 115 -12.38 -7.80 6.01
C VAL A 115 -11.20 -8.14 6.91
N VAL A 116 -11.37 -7.82 8.18
CA VAL A 116 -10.46 -8.17 9.28
C VAL A 116 -11.27 -8.88 10.37
N PRO A 117 -10.69 -9.87 11.08
CA PRO A 117 -11.38 -10.52 12.17
C PRO A 117 -11.57 -9.56 13.36
N VAL A 118 -12.74 -9.64 13.96
CA VAL A 118 -13.06 -9.06 15.26
C VAL A 118 -12.87 -10.15 16.29
N PHE A 119 -12.14 -9.85 17.36
CA PHE A 119 -11.81 -10.81 18.40
C PHE A 119 -12.55 -10.48 19.69
N LEU A 120 -13.04 -11.54 20.34
CA LEU A 120 -13.33 -11.53 21.76
C LEU A 120 -12.04 -11.76 22.52
N GLU A 121 -11.63 -10.75 23.27
CA GLU A 121 -10.46 -10.79 24.13
C GLU A 121 -10.77 -11.56 25.42
N LYS A 122 -9.85 -12.44 25.82
CA LYS A 122 -9.94 -13.23 27.03
C LYS A 122 -8.67 -13.10 27.85
N SER A 123 -8.83 -13.30 29.16
CA SER A 123 -7.74 -13.33 30.12
C SER A 123 -6.87 -12.08 30.00
N ASP A 124 -7.44 -10.88 29.92
CA ASP A 124 -6.72 -9.61 29.82
C ASP A 124 -5.69 -9.55 28.67
N GLY A 125 -6.09 -10.00 27.47
CA GLY A 125 -5.26 -9.91 26.26
C GLY A 125 -4.31 -11.08 26.03
N TYR A 126 -4.37 -12.11 26.87
CA TYR A 126 -3.54 -13.31 26.72
C TYR A 126 -4.12 -14.35 25.76
N SER A 127 -5.41 -14.26 25.42
CA SER A 127 -5.95 -15.04 24.30
C SER A 127 -7.09 -14.34 23.56
N TYR A 128 -7.23 -14.67 22.28
CA TYR A 128 -8.19 -14.05 21.38
C TYR A 128 -8.98 -15.12 20.63
N LEU A 129 -10.31 -14.96 20.58
CA LEU A 129 -11.19 -15.83 19.81
C LEU A 129 -11.89 -15.01 18.73
N VAL A 130 -11.89 -15.50 17.49
CA VAL A 130 -12.62 -14.85 16.39
C VAL A 130 -14.11 -14.83 16.75
N TYR A 131 -14.65 -13.61 16.87
CA TYR A 131 -16.06 -13.32 17.18
C TYR A 131 -16.86 -13.01 15.90
N GLY A 132 -16.21 -12.45 14.89
CA GLY A 132 -16.82 -12.13 13.60
C GLY A 132 -15.83 -11.40 12.71
N TYR A 133 -16.33 -10.71 11.71
CA TYR A 133 -15.51 -9.97 10.76
C TYR A 133 -16.06 -8.57 10.57
N MET A 134 -15.17 -7.63 10.25
CA MET A 134 -15.54 -6.27 9.96
C MET A 134 -14.89 -5.82 8.66
N ASN A 135 -15.65 -5.18 7.79
CA ASN A 135 -15.12 -4.56 6.59
C ASN A 135 -14.19 -3.40 6.99
N VAL A 136 -13.00 -3.35 6.39
CA VAL A 136 -11.96 -2.38 6.75
C VAL A 136 -12.38 -0.95 6.40
N GLU A 137 -13.06 -0.77 5.27
CA GLU A 137 -13.47 0.53 4.74
C GLU A 137 -14.82 0.98 5.32
N THR A 138 -15.85 0.15 5.19
CA THR A 138 -17.22 0.52 5.59
C THR A 138 -17.49 0.36 7.09
N LYS A 139 -16.62 -0.37 7.80
CA LYS A 139 -16.81 -0.79 9.21
C LYS A 139 -18.07 -1.62 9.45
N GLU A 140 -18.69 -2.14 8.40
CA GLU A 140 -19.83 -3.05 8.52
C GLU A 140 -19.39 -4.37 9.17
N TYR A 141 -20.17 -4.86 10.13
CA TYR A 141 -19.90 -6.11 10.85
C TYR A 141 -20.65 -7.28 10.22
N TYR A 142 -19.97 -8.42 10.11
CA TYR A 142 -20.51 -9.68 9.63
C TYR A 142 -20.29 -10.80 10.65
N SER A 143 -21.28 -11.67 10.76
CA SER A 143 -21.18 -12.89 11.58
C SER A 143 -20.04 -13.77 11.11
N LYS A 144 -19.41 -14.48 12.05
CA LYS A 144 -18.32 -15.41 11.75
C LYS A 144 -18.74 -16.46 10.72
N GLU A 145 -19.91 -17.04 10.90
CA GLU A 145 -20.47 -18.11 10.05
C GLU A 145 -20.63 -17.66 8.59
N SER A 146 -20.94 -16.37 8.38
CA SER A 146 -21.15 -15.84 7.03
C SER A 146 -19.87 -15.67 6.21
N VAL A 147 -18.71 -15.53 6.86
CA VAL A 147 -17.45 -15.10 6.22
C VAL A 147 -16.30 -16.09 6.42
N GLN A 148 -16.24 -16.85 7.52
CA GLN A 148 -15.11 -17.71 7.89
C GLN A 148 -14.65 -18.66 6.76
N TRP A 149 -15.59 -19.17 5.95
CA TRP A 149 -15.28 -20.08 4.84
C TRP A 149 -14.51 -19.40 3.69
N GLU A 150 -14.57 -18.07 3.58
CA GLU A 150 -13.77 -17.26 2.63
C GLU A 150 -12.39 -16.90 3.18
N ILE A 151 -12.15 -17.11 4.48
CA ILE A 151 -10.91 -16.74 5.16
C ILE A 151 -9.89 -17.85 4.96
N THR A 152 -9.16 -17.72 3.86
CA THR A 152 -8.17 -18.70 3.39
C THR A 152 -6.89 -18.01 2.94
N ALA A 153 -5.79 -18.76 2.90
CA ALA A 153 -4.49 -18.22 2.49
C ALA A 153 -4.50 -17.57 1.10
N GLY A 154 -5.29 -18.09 0.16
CA GLY A 154 -5.42 -17.54 -1.20
C GLY A 154 -6.15 -16.18 -1.25
N ASN A 155 -6.91 -15.84 -0.21
CA ASN A 155 -7.64 -14.58 -0.11
C ASN A 155 -6.92 -13.52 0.75
N ARG A 156 -5.72 -13.83 1.27
CA ARG A 156 -4.91 -12.88 2.04
C ARG A 156 -4.55 -11.65 1.21
N THR A 157 -4.66 -10.47 1.83
CA THR A 157 -4.18 -9.20 1.27
C THR A 157 -3.32 -8.45 2.28
N GLY A 158 -2.36 -7.68 1.76
CA GLY A 158 -1.42 -6.93 2.58
C GLY A 158 -0.32 -7.80 3.18
N THR A 159 0.10 -8.87 2.49
CA THR A 159 1.28 -9.65 2.93
C THR A 159 2.56 -8.83 2.73
N VAL A 160 3.61 -9.12 3.50
CA VAL A 160 4.89 -8.41 3.38
C VAL A 160 5.48 -8.59 1.97
N GLU A 161 5.31 -9.76 1.38
CA GLU A 161 5.74 -10.08 0.01
C GLU A 161 4.99 -9.25 -1.03
N GLN A 162 3.67 -9.05 -0.85
CA GLN A 162 2.88 -8.18 -1.72
C GLN A 162 3.35 -6.72 -1.60
N MET A 163 3.64 -6.24 -0.38
CA MET A 163 4.16 -4.89 -0.17
C MET A 163 5.52 -4.70 -0.83
N ASP A 164 6.43 -5.66 -0.67
CA ASP A 164 7.75 -5.66 -1.31
C ASP A 164 7.62 -5.63 -2.84
N ALA A 165 6.78 -6.49 -3.42
CA ALA A 165 6.57 -6.54 -4.86
C ALA A 165 6.01 -5.22 -5.41
N ASN A 166 5.09 -4.57 -4.67
CA ASN A 166 4.51 -3.29 -5.05
C ASN A 166 5.56 -2.16 -5.02
N VAL A 167 6.39 -2.10 -3.98
CA VAL A 167 7.48 -1.11 -3.87
C VAL A 167 8.48 -1.29 -5.02
N GLU A 168 8.84 -2.52 -5.36
CA GLU A 168 9.75 -2.80 -6.49
C GLU A 168 9.11 -2.46 -7.84
N ALA A 169 7.79 -2.63 -8.00
CA ALA A 169 7.09 -2.21 -9.21
C ALA A 169 7.11 -0.68 -9.36
N MET A 170 6.77 0.06 -8.29
CA MET A 170 6.84 1.53 -8.29
C MET A 170 8.25 2.04 -8.58
N ALA A 171 9.29 1.35 -8.09
CA ALA A 171 10.67 1.72 -8.33
C ALA A 171 11.03 1.63 -9.83
N ARG A 172 10.57 0.57 -10.50
CA ARG A 172 10.75 0.42 -11.96
C ARG A 172 10.01 1.49 -12.75
N ASP A 173 8.77 1.79 -12.36
CA ASP A 173 7.96 2.80 -13.05
C ASP A 173 8.59 4.20 -12.91
N LEU A 174 9.06 4.57 -11.71
CA LEU A 174 9.77 5.84 -11.50
C LEU A 174 11.10 5.90 -12.27
N GLN A 175 11.85 4.81 -12.32
CA GLN A 175 13.08 4.75 -13.09
C GLN A 175 12.82 5.00 -14.59
N GLU A 176 11.73 4.46 -15.13
CA GLU A 176 11.35 4.69 -16.53
C GLU A 176 10.91 6.13 -16.78
N ILE A 177 10.16 6.74 -15.87
CA ILE A 177 9.79 8.17 -15.94
C ILE A 177 11.04 9.05 -15.99
N LEU A 178 12.01 8.81 -15.11
CA LEU A 178 13.26 9.58 -15.07
C LEU A 178 14.10 9.36 -16.35
N ARG A 179 14.13 8.12 -16.87
CA ARG A 179 14.81 7.81 -18.13
C ARG A 179 14.21 8.58 -19.30
N ILE A 180 12.87 8.61 -19.40
CA ILE A 180 12.16 9.36 -20.42
C ILE A 180 12.43 10.86 -20.25
N GLY A 181 12.37 11.37 -19.02
CA GLY A 181 12.66 12.78 -18.72
C GLY A 181 14.08 13.21 -19.12
N ALA A 182 15.09 12.38 -18.85
CA ALA A 182 16.46 12.64 -19.26
C ALA A 182 16.61 12.69 -20.79
N GLU A 183 15.95 11.78 -21.51
CA GLU A 183 15.96 11.77 -22.98
C GLU A 183 15.24 13.00 -23.55
N GLN A 184 14.12 13.42 -22.96
CA GLN A 184 13.41 14.63 -23.37
C GLN A 184 14.28 15.88 -23.19
N LYS A 185 14.98 15.99 -22.05
CA LYS A 185 15.94 17.08 -21.82
C LYS A 185 17.04 17.10 -22.87
N ARG A 186 17.61 15.93 -23.20
CA ARG A 186 18.63 15.79 -24.26
C ARG A 186 18.10 16.23 -25.62
N LEU A 187 16.88 15.84 -25.99
CA LEU A 187 16.26 16.24 -27.25
C LEU A 187 15.97 17.75 -27.28
N TRP A 188 15.53 18.33 -26.16
CA TRP A 188 15.31 19.77 -26.05
C TRP A 188 16.61 20.57 -26.24
N GLU A 189 17.72 20.14 -25.65
CA GLU A 189 19.02 20.78 -25.85
C GLU A 189 19.49 20.72 -27.31
N VAL A 190 19.17 19.65 -28.04
CA VAL A 190 19.58 19.49 -29.46
C VAL A 190 18.68 20.26 -30.43
N TYR A 191 17.38 20.34 -30.16
CA TYR A 191 16.39 20.84 -31.12
C TYR A 191 15.63 22.10 -30.68
N GLY A 192 15.65 22.44 -29.39
CA GLY A 192 14.91 23.58 -28.81
C GLY A 192 15.62 24.94 -28.92
N GLU A 193 16.93 24.97 -29.17
CA GLU A 193 17.70 26.21 -29.37
C GLU A 193 17.73 26.72 -30.84
N ARG A 194 16.90 26.15 -31.73
CA ARG A 194 16.71 26.66 -33.11
C ARG A 194 15.38 27.41 -33.26
#